data_AF-A0A812SPF5-F1
#
_entry.id   AF-A0A812SPF5-F1
#
_cell.length_a   1.000
_cell.length_b   1.000
_cell.length_c   1.000
_cell.angle_alpha   90.00
_cell.angle_beta   90.00
_cell.angle_gamma   90.00
#
_symmetry.space_group_name_H-M   'P 1'
#
loop_
_entity.id
_entity.type
_entity.pdbx_description
1 polymer ?
#
loop_
_entity_poly.entity_id
_entity_poly.type
_entity_poly.pdbx_seq_one_letter_code
_entity_poly.pdbx_strand_id
1 'polypeptide(L)'
;MIREFLRSESLSKVLAGLDPARCHTAERDYWQLIEEIKVSDLKYSHNNISRKFLHGDQAGRPVESLAEDLFAGRLQPTDVAALVGVRWKGKVFVICGNRRCKAMKLFAEWSASWHRQEPKARVIVHDFPRLSGIDDPDVRWAFMLKATESMSTVTGGESVQVGRRCRHR
;
A
#
# COMPACT_ATOMS: atom_id res chain seq x y z
N MET A 1 -9.32 -13.08 17.90
CA MET A 1 -8.87 -14.24 17.10
C MET A 1 -8.36 -13.88 15.71
N ILE A 2 -9.18 -13.59 14.68
CA ILE A 2 -8.68 -13.31 13.31
C ILE A 2 -7.71 -12.11 13.24
N ARG A 3 -8.06 -10.99 13.89
CA ARG A 3 -7.20 -9.79 13.95
C ARG A 3 -5.86 -10.01 14.64
N GLU A 4 -5.75 -11.02 15.49
CA GLU A 4 -4.56 -11.32 16.29
C GLU A 4 -3.60 -12.22 15.49
N PHE A 5 -4.17 -13.21 14.79
CA PHE A 5 -3.44 -14.01 13.80
C PHE A 5 -2.93 -13.16 12.63
N LEU A 6 -3.73 -12.20 12.15
CA LEU A 6 -3.34 -11.21 11.13
C LEU A 6 -2.25 -10.23 11.58
N ARG A 7 -2.05 -10.09 12.90
CA ARG A 7 -0.99 -9.27 13.50
C ARG A 7 0.27 -10.06 13.84
N SER A 8 0.25 -11.38 13.64
CA SER A 8 1.41 -12.23 13.88
C SER A 8 2.56 -11.89 12.91
N GLU A 9 3.79 -12.07 13.37
CA GLU A 9 4.97 -11.88 12.53
C GLU A 9 5.01 -12.86 11.34
N SER A 10 4.35 -14.02 11.45
CA SER A 10 4.34 -15.02 10.37
C SER A 10 3.62 -14.48 9.13
N LEU A 11 2.43 -13.89 9.30
CA LEU A 11 1.66 -13.33 8.17
C LEU A 11 2.41 -12.16 7.49
N SER A 12 3.08 -11.32 8.29
CA SER A 12 3.90 -10.23 7.77
C SER A 12 5.15 -10.72 7.03
N LYS A 13 5.72 -11.86 7.42
CA LYS A 13 6.84 -12.49 6.69
C LYS A 13 6.35 -13.13 5.39
N VAL A 14 5.21 -13.83 5.42
CA VAL A 14 4.60 -14.45 4.24
C VAL A 14 4.28 -13.40 3.16
N LEU A 15 3.68 -12.26 3.55
CA LEU A 15 3.37 -11.18 2.60
C LEU A 15 4.59 -10.34 2.18
N ALA A 16 5.78 -10.59 2.76
CA ALA A 16 6.99 -9.83 2.42
C ALA A 16 7.40 -9.99 0.96
N GLY A 17 7.22 -11.20 0.42
CA GLY A 17 7.57 -11.53 -0.97
C GLY A 17 6.72 -10.78 -2.00
N LEU A 18 5.54 -10.29 -1.61
CA LEU A 18 4.66 -9.55 -2.50
C LEU A 18 4.97 -8.05 -2.53
N ASP A 19 5.62 -7.50 -1.50
CA ASP A 19 5.84 -6.06 -1.36
C ASP A 19 7.16 -5.63 -2.05
N PRO A 20 7.13 -4.82 -3.12
CA PRO A 20 8.33 -4.34 -3.81
C PRO A 20 9.35 -3.62 -2.91
N ALA A 21 8.89 -2.95 -1.84
CA ALA A 21 9.78 -2.27 -0.90
C ALA A 21 10.52 -3.24 0.05
N ARG A 22 10.18 -4.53 0.01
CA ARG A 22 10.79 -5.60 0.82
C ARG A 22 11.41 -6.68 -0.05
N CYS A 23 10.87 -6.91 -1.24
CA CYS A 23 11.33 -7.88 -2.23
C CYS A 23 11.42 -7.20 -3.59
N HIS A 24 12.63 -6.87 -4.04
CA HIS A 24 12.84 -6.16 -5.30
C HIS A 24 12.41 -6.96 -6.54
N THR A 25 12.30 -8.28 -6.45
CA THR A 25 11.80 -9.10 -7.55
C THR A 25 10.29 -9.02 -7.71
N ALA A 26 9.54 -8.60 -6.70
CA ALA A 26 8.07 -8.58 -6.74
C ALA A 26 7.51 -7.74 -7.90
N GLU A 27 8.10 -6.59 -8.20
CA GLU A 27 7.69 -5.79 -9.36
C GLU A 27 7.90 -6.54 -10.69
N ARG A 28 8.99 -7.28 -10.80
CA ARG A 28 9.28 -8.08 -11.99
C ARG A 28 8.39 -9.32 -12.06
N ASP A 29 8.14 -9.99 -10.94
CA ASP A 29 7.39 -11.24 -10.91
C ASP A 29 5.89 -10.99 -11.15
N TYR A 30 5.40 -9.80 -10.79
CA TYR A 30 4.01 -9.35 -10.98
C TYR A 30 3.84 -8.21 -12.01
N TRP A 31 4.80 -8.03 -12.92
CA TRP A 31 4.83 -6.88 -13.84
C TRP A 31 3.56 -6.74 -14.68
N GLN A 32 2.99 -7.86 -15.11
CA GLN A 32 1.76 -7.95 -15.90
C GLN A 32 0.49 -7.49 -15.13
N LEU A 33 0.58 -7.39 -13.80
CA LEU A 33 -0.50 -6.93 -12.93
C LEU A 33 -0.32 -5.46 -12.50
N ILE A 34 0.75 -4.79 -12.96
CA ILE A 34 0.98 -3.40 -12.63
C ILE A 34 0.05 -2.51 -13.45
N GLU A 35 -0.72 -1.69 -12.73
CA GLU A 35 -1.59 -0.67 -13.30
C GLU A 35 -1.23 0.70 -12.73
N GLU A 36 -1.40 1.74 -13.54
CA GLU A 36 -1.31 3.13 -13.09
C GLU A 36 -2.68 3.63 -12.62
N ILE A 37 -2.83 3.82 -11.31
CA ILE A 37 -4.10 4.21 -10.70
C ILE A 37 -3.98 5.61 -10.13
N LYS A 38 -5.01 6.44 -10.36
CA LYS A 38 -5.11 7.77 -9.74
C LYS A 38 -5.04 7.64 -8.22
N VAL A 39 -4.28 8.52 -7.60
CA VAL A 39 -4.05 8.45 -6.16
C VAL A 39 -5.35 8.65 -5.34
N SER A 40 -6.31 9.44 -5.84
CA SER A 40 -7.61 9.60 -5.18
C SER A 40 -8.43 8.30 -5.11
N ASP A 41 -8.32 7.43 -6.13
CA ASP A 41 -9.08 6.19 -6.25
C ASP A 41 -8.60 5.08 -5.29
N LEU A 42 -7.39 5.23 -4.75
CA LEU A 42 -6.81 4.25 -3.82
C LEU A 42 -7.44 4.32 -2.42
N LYS A 43 -7.73 3.18 -1.83
CA LYS A 43 -8.24 3.04 -0.46
C LYS A 43 -7.17 2.42 0.44
N TYR A 44 -7.06 2.88 1.68
CA TYR A 44 -6.19 2.29 2.69
C TYR A 44 -6.76 0.96 3.21
N SER A 45 -5.90 0.02 3.56
CA SER A 45 -6.32 -1.21 4.25
C SER A 45 -6.42 -1.08 5.78
N HIS A 46 -5.86 0.00 6.34
CA HIS A 46 -5.74 0.18 7.78
C HIS A 46 -6.12 1.60 8.18
N ASN A 47 -6.68 1.73 9.38
CA ASN A 47 -7.03 3.00 10.00
C ASN A 47 -5.86 3.65 10.75
N ASN A 48 -4.70 2.99 10.87
CA ASN A 48 -3.52 3.53 11.52
C ASN A 48 -2.23 3.12 10.77
N ILE A 49 -1.37 4.11 10.49
CA ILE A 49 -0.03 3.90 9.95
C ILE A 49 1.02 4.60 10.82
N SER A 50 2.22 4.03 10.84
CA SER A 50 3.38 4.65 11.49
C SER A 50 3.84 5.91 10.74
N ARG A 51 4.33 6.89 11.49
CA ARG A 51 4.95 8.14 10.97
C ARG A 51 6.22 7.92 10.15
N LYS A 52 6.87 6.76 10.28
CA LYS A 52 8.13 6.47 9.59
C LYS A 52 8.01 5.23 8.71
N PHE A 53 8.76 5.19 7.61
CA PHE A 53 8.94 3.96 6.83
C PHE A 53 9.75 2.93 7.62
N LEU A 54 9.47 1.64 7.40
CA LEU A 54 10.14 0.52 8.07
C LEU A 54 11.07 -0.22 7.11
N HIS A 55 10.80 -0.14 5.80
CA HIS A 55 11.47 -0.90 4.75
C HIS A 55 11.61 -0.03 3.50
N GLY A 56 12.45 -0.48 2.56
CA GLY A 56 12.80 0.20 1.31
C GLY A 56 13.80 1.34 1.49
N ASP A 57 14.10 2.04 0.41
CA ASP A 57 15.09 3.14 0.36
C ASP A 57 14.76 4.30 1.31
N GLN A 58 13.50 4.39 1.72
CA GLN A 58 12.99 5.42 2.62
C GLN A 58 13.00 4.99 4.10
N ALA A 59 13.49 3.79 4.44
CA ALA A 59 13.44 3.25 5.80
C ALA A 59 13.97 4.22 6.86
N GLY A 60 13.23 4.38 7.96
CA GLY A 60 13.55 5.30 9.04
C GLY A 60 13.18 6.77 8.79
N ARG A 61 12.94 7.17 7.54
CA ARG A 61 12.50 8.53 7.19
C ARG A 61 11.00 8.74 7.48
N PRO A 62 10.57 9.99 7.75
CA PRO A 62 9.15 10.33 7.88
C PRO A 62 8.37 10.06 6.59
N VAL A 63 7.08 9.74 6.70
CA VAL A 63 6.20 9.54 5.53
C VAL A 63 6.13 10.80 4.67
N GLU A 64 6.12 11.95 5.32
CA GLU A 64 6.07 13.28 4.72
C GLU A 64 7.28 13.56 3.82
N SER A 65 8.46 13.02 4.18
CA SER A 65 9.69 13.26 3.39
C SER A 65 9.62 12.68 1.97
N LEU A 66 8.88 11.59 1.76
CA LEU A 66 8.65 11.07 0.41
C LEU A 66 7.72 12.00 -0.40
N ALA A 67 6.71 12.58 0.24
CA ALA A 67 5.85 13.57 -0.41
C ALA A 67 6.63 14.85 -0.76
N GLU A 68 7.57 15.26 0.11
CA GLU A 68 8.45 16.41 -0.13
C GLU A 68 9.41 16.15 -1.30
N ASP A 69 9.99 14.96 -1.38
CA ASP A 69 10.87 14.57 -2.49
C ASP A 69 10.12 14.55 -3.82
N LEU A 70 8.88 14.05 -3.84
CA LEU A 70 8.00 14.08 -5.02
C LEU A 70 7.61 15.51 -5.41
N PHE A 71 7.17 16.32 -4.44
CA PHE A 71 6.74 17.70 -4.68
C PHE A 71 7.89 18.60 -5.16
N ALA A 72 9.10 18.39 -4.64
CA ALA A 72 10.29 19.12 -5.07
C ALA A 72 10.89 18.58 -6.39
N GLY A 73 10.31 17.53 -6.99
CA GLY A 73 10.82 16.91 -8.21
C GLY A 73 12.14 16.13 -8.06
N ARG A 74 12.55 15.84 -6.81
CA ARG A 74 13.74 15.00 -6.53
C ARG A 74 13.49 13.52 -6.81
N LEU A 75 12.22 13.11 -6.84
CA LEU A 75 11.77 11.76 -7.14
C LEU A 75 10.57 11.86 -8.08
N GLN A 76 10.46 10.98 -9.07
CA GLN A 76 9.25 10.89 -9.89
C GLN A 76 8.26 9.86 -9.29
N PRO A 77 6.93 10.04 -9.49
CA PRO A 77 5.94 9.03 -9.11
C PRO A 77 6.22 7.62 -9.62
N THR A 78 6.84 7.51 -10.81
CA THR A 78 7.25 6.25 -11.44
C THR A 78 8.42 5.58 -10.73
N ASP A 79 9.24 6.33 -9.99
CA ASP A 79 10.39 5.78 -9.26
C ASP A 79 9.99 5.26 -7.88
N VAL A 80 8.78 5.60 -7.41
CA VAL A 80 8.23 5.04 -6.18
C VAL A 80 7.93 3.57 -6.42
N ALA A 81 8.51 2.69 -5.60
CA ALA A 81 8.24 1.26 -5.64
C ALA A 81 6.71 1.00 -5.59
N ALA A 82 6.24 0.11 -6.45
CA ALA A 82 4.81 -0.13 -6.67
C ALA A 82 4.11 -0.54 -5.36
N LEU A 83 2.86 -0.10 -5.22
CA LEU A 83 1.96 -0.54 -4.16
C LEU A 83 1.44 -1.93 -4.49
N VAL A 84 0.93 -2.65 -3.49
CA VAL A 84 0.19 -3.90 -3.73
C VAL A 84 -1.23 -3.70 -3.30
N GLY A 85 -2.17 -3.90 -4.22
CA GLY A 85 -3.58 -3.65 -4.03
C GLY A 85 -4.46 -4.84 -4.38
N VAL A 86 -5.68 -4.79 -3.88
CA VAL A 86 -6.74 -5.72 -4.27
C VAL A 86 -7.91 -4.96 -4.84
N ARG A 87 -8.40 -5.39 -6.01
CA ARG A 87 -9.62 -4.85 -6.62
C ARG A 87 -10.84 -5.59 -6.09
N TRP A 88 -11.80 -4.84 -5.58
CA TRP A 88 -13.09 -5.36 -5.13
C TRP A 88 -14.20 -4.33 -5.33
N LYS A 89 -15.30 -4.75 -5.98
CA LYS A 89 -16.45 -3.89 -6.33
C LYS A 89 -16.04 -2.56 -6.98
N GLY A 90 -15.07 -2.62 -7.91
CA GLY A 90 -14.57 -1.45 -8.64
C GLY A 90 -13.65 -0.51 -7.85
N LYS A 91 -13.30 -0.84 -6.60
CA LYS A 91 -12.37 -0.06 -5.75
C LYS A 91 -11.07 -0.82 -5.54
N VAL A 92 -9.96 -0.10 -5.39
CA VAL A 92 -8.64 -0.70 -5.12
C VAL A 92 -8.18 -0.39 -3.70
N PHE A 93 -8.04 -1.45 -2.90
CA PHE A 93 -7.58 -1.36 -1.51
C PHE A 93 -6.10 -1.73 -1.43
N VAL A 94 -5.27 -0.83 -0.91
CA VAL A 94 -3.82 -1.01 -0.78
C VAL A 94 -3.53 -1.93 0.41
N ILE A 95 -3.08 -3.15 0.11
CA ILE A 95 -2.72 -4.18 1.09
C ILE A 95 -1.30 -3.96 1.61
N CYS A 96 -0.34 -3.76 0.70
CA CYS A 96 1.06 -3.46 1.04
C CYS A 96 1.45 -2.07 0.52
N GLY A 97 2.27 -1.36 1.30
CA GLY A 97 2.70 -0.01 0.94
C GLY A 97 1.80 1.13 1.41
N ASN A 98 0.92 0.93 2.41
CA ASN A 98 0.03 2.00 2.93
C ASN A 98 0.71 3.33 3.28
N ARG A 99 1.96 3.30 3.75
CA ARG A 99 2.75 4.53 4.00
C ARG A 99 3.16 5.24 2.71
N ARG A 100 3.55 4.49 1.67
CA ARG A 100 3.80 5.05 0.33
C ARG A 100 2.51 5.61 -0.25
N CYS A 101 1.39 4.90 -0.09
CA CYS A 101 0.07 5.42 -0.46
C CYS A 101 -0.23 6.76 0.25
N LYS A 102 0.03 6.89 1.55
CA LYS A 102 -0.16 8.16 2.27
C LYS A 102 0.74 9.26 1.74
N ALA A 103 2.02 8.99 1.49
CA ALA A 103 2.93 9.97 0.89
C ALA A 103 2.44 10.43 -0.49
N MET A 104 2.00 9.50 -1.34
CA MET A 104 1.41 9.82 -2.65
C MET A 104 0.16 10.69 -2.52
N LYS A 105 -0.72 10.40 -1.54
CA LYS A 105 -1.91 11.21 -1.26
C LYS A 105 -1.54 12.63 -0.83
N LEU A 106 -0.57 12.78 0.06
CA LEU A 106 -0.05 14.09 0.47
C LEU A 106 0.55 14.85 -0.71
N PHE A 107 1.33 14.17 -1.55
CA PHE A 107 1.86 14.76 -2.78
C PHE A 107 0.74 15.24 -3.72
N ALA A 108 -0.32 14.46 -3.90
CA ALA A 108 -1.49 14.85 -4.69
C ALA A 108 -2.20 16.08 -4.11
N GLU A 109 -2.37 16.13 -2.78
CA GLU A 109 -2.94 17.27 -2.07
C GLU A 109 -2.10 18.55 -2.28
N TRP A 110 -0.77 18.47 -2.16
CA TRP A 110 0.12 19.62 -2.36
C TRP A 110 0.19 20.08 -3.83
N SER A 111 0.08 19.12 -4.74
CA SER A 111 0.16 19.33 -6.18
C SER A 111 -1.15 19.82 -6.81
N ALA A 112 -2.27 19.75 -6.09
CA ALA A 112 -3.60 20.06 -6.60
C ALA A 112 -3.72 21.47 -7.20
N SER A 113 -2.92 22.43 -6.73
CA SER A 113 -2.90 23.81 -7.23
C SER A 113 -1.99 24.01 -8.44
N TRP A 114 -1.02 23.12 -8.67
CA TRP A 114 0.09 23.30 -9.62
C TRP A 114 -0.01 22.40 -10.85
N HIS A 115 -0.63 21.23 -10.72
CA HIS A 115 -0.70 20.24 -11.78
C HIS A 115 -2.09 20.16 -12.40
N ARG A 116 -2.15 20.19 -13.75
CA ARG A 116 -3.38 19.95 -14.52
C ARG A 116 -3.86 18.49 -14.49
N GLN A 117 -2.96 17.55 -14.17
CA GLN A 117 -3.26 16.13 -14.14
C GLN A 117 -3.02 15.59 -12.74
N GLU A 118 -3.97 14.78 -12.28
CA GLU A 118 -3.86 14.10 -11.00
C GLU A 118 -2.73 13.06 -11.05
N PRO A 119 -1.86 12.99 -10.01
CA PRO A 119 -0.80 12.01 -9.99
C PRO A 119 -1.37 10.58 -9.93
N LYS A 120 -0.67 9.67 -10.62
CA LYS A 120 -0.93 8.24 -10.59
C LYS A 120 0.14 7.53 -9.78
N ALA A 121 -0.22 6.41 -9.18
CA ALA A 121 0.70 5.48 -8.54
C ALA A 121 0.69 4.14 -9.28
N ARG A 122 1.85 3.49 -9.35
CA ARG A 122 1.98 2.12 -9.83
C ARG A 122 1.46 1.17 -8.75
N VAL A 123 0.55 0.28 -9.12
CA VAL A 123 -0.07 -0.68 -8.20
C VAL A 123 -0.09 -2.06 -8.85
N ILE A 124 0.46 -3.06 -8.18
CA ILE A 124 0.24 -4.47 -8.49
C ILE A 124 -1.16 -4.82 -8.01
N VAL A 125 -2.09 -5.04 -8.95
CA VAL A 125 -3.51 -5.25 -8.64
C VAL A 125 -3.90 -6.72 -8.76
N HIS A 126 -4.37 -7.30 -7.66
CA HIS A 126 -5.00 -8.62 -7.67
C HIS A 126 -6.52 -8.50 -7.62
N ASP A 127 -7.24 -9.21 -8.48
CA ASP A 127 -8.71 -9.22 -8.47
C ASP A 127 -9.27 -10.17 -7.39
N PHE A 128 -10.09 -9.68 -6.46
CA PHE A 128 -10.70 -10.52 -5.44
C PHE A 128 -12.02 -11.16 -5.93
N PRO A 129 -12.30 -12.45 -5.62
CA PRO A 129 -11.52 -13.39 -4.80
C PRO A 129 -10.51 -14.24 -5.58
N ARG A 130 -10.36 -14.00 -6.90
CA ARG A 130 -9.53 -14.87 -7.76
C ARG A 130 -8.06 -14.83 -7.40
N LEU A 131 -7.51 -13.66 -7.07
CA LEU A 131 -6.10 -13.44 -6.71
C LEU A 131 -5.12 -14.10 -7.68
N SER A 132 -5.38 -13.94 -8.98
CA SER A 132 -4.54 -14.49 -10.04
C SER A 132 -3.08 -14.04 -9.87
N GLY A 133 -2.13 -14.96 -10.10
CA GLY A 133 -0.69 -14.74 -9.97
C GLY A 133 -0.10 -15.13 -8.62
N ILE A 134 -0.90 -15.36 -7.58
CA ILE A 134 -0.41 -15.88 -6.29
C ILE A 134 -0.64 -17.38 -6.25
N ASP A 135 0.37 -18.14 -6.65
CA ASP A 135 0.29 -19.61 -6.77
C ASP A 135 0.53 -20.33 -5.44
N ASP A 136 1.35 -19.75 -4.56
CA ASP A 136 1.61 -20.28 -3.23
C ASP A 136 0.32 -20.19 -2.36
N PRO A 137 -0.22 -21.34 -1.90
CA PRO A 137 -1.47 -21.37 -1.13
C PRO A 137 -1.41 -20.58 0.18
N ASP A 138 -0.28 -20.58 0.88
CA ASP A 138 -0.11 -19.89 2.16
C ASP A 138 -0.06 -18.38 1.94
N VAL A 139 0.67 -17.93 0.91
CA VAL A 139 0.71 -16.51 0.51
C VAL A 139 -0.68 -16.04 0.07
N ARG A 140 -1.38 -16.85 -0.73
CA ARG A 140 -2.72 -16.54 -1.21
C ARG A 140 -3.72 -16.42 -0.05
N TRP A 141 -3.70 -17.37 0.88
CA TRP A 141 -4.56 -17.33 2.06
C TRP A 141 -4.26 -16.12 2.95
N ALA A 142 -2.99 -15.85 3.21
CA ALA A 142 -2.57 -14.67 3.97
C ALA A 142 -3.05 -13.37 3.30
N PHE A 143 -2.94 -13.28 1.96
CA PHE A 143 -3.40 -12.12 1.19
C PHE A 143 -4.93 -12.01 1.23
N MET A 144 -5.66 -13.11 1.08
CA MET A 144 -7.14 -13.13 1.19
C MET A 144 -7.62 -12.62 2.54
N LEU A 145 -7.03 -13.12 3.63
CA LEU A 145 -7.40 -12.67 4.97
C LEU A 145 -7.13 -11.17 5.15
N LYS A 146 -5.99 -10.69 4.64
CA LYS A 146 -5.64 -9.28 4.70
C LYS A 146 -6.58 -8.41 3.87
N ALA A 147 -6.91 -8.87 2.66
CA ALA A 147 -7.88 -8.23 1.77
C ALA A 147 -9.26 -8.13 2.43
N THR A 148 -9.73 -9.23 3.03
CA THR A 148 -11.01 -9.28 3.74
C THR A 148 -11.03 -8.33 4.94
N GLU A 149 -9.96 -8.29 5.74
CA GLU A 149 -9.79 -7.33 6.83
C GLU A 149 -9.88 -5.88 6.30
N SER A 150 -9.19 -5.59 5.21
CA SER A 150 -9.14 -4.26 4.58
C SER A 150 -10.52 -3.79 4.11
N MET A 151 -11.28 -4.69 3.49
CA MET A 151 -12.65 -4.44 3.02
C MET A 151 -13.64 -4.24 4.18
N SER A 152 -13.31 -4.78 5.36
CA SER A 152 -14.14 -4.68 6.59
C SER A 152 -13.84 -3.45 7.45
N THR A 153 -12.99 -2.52 6.99
CA THR A 153 -12.64 -1.32 7.76
C THR A 153 -13.82 -0.36 7.93
N VAL A 154 -13.96 0.21 9.13
CA VAL A 154 -15.07 1.11 9.51
C VAL A 154 -15.13 2.38 8.65
N THR A 155 -13.99 2.85 8.13
CA THR A 155 -13.90 4.03 7.27
C THR A 155 -14.00 3.70 5.78
N GLY A 156 -14.26 2.44 5.40
CA GLY A 156 -14.24 2.00 4.00
C GLY A 156 -12.88 2.23 3.30
N GLY A 157 -11.81 2.41 4.07
CA GLY A 157 -10.46 2.72 3.59
C GLY A 157 -10.23 4.16 3.12
N GLU A 158 -11.12 5.11 3.45
CA GLU A 158 -11.00 6.49 2.94
C GLU A 158 -9.98 7.35 3.69
N SER A 159 -9.79 7.09 4.97
CA SER A 159 -8.90 7.86 5.84
C SER A 159 -8.07 6.96 6.76
N VAL A 160 -6.93 7.50 7.20
CA VAL A 160 -5.98 6.83 8.09
C VAL A 160 -5.48 7.82 9.14
N GLN A 161 -5.40 7.38 10.40
CA GLN A 161 -4.78 8.14 11.47
C GLN A 161 -3.26 7.89 11.49
N VAL A 162 -2.48 8.95 11.69
CA VAL A 162 -1.01 8.87 11.77
C VAL A 162 -0.59 9.01 13.24
N GLY A 163 -0.31 7.89 13.90
CA GLY A 163 -0.02 7.85 15.34
C GLY A 163 1.17 6.97 15.71
N ARG A 164 1.70 7.15 16.92
CA ARG A 164 2.51 6.10 17.56
C ARG A 164 1.57 4.92 17.80
N ARG A 165 2.00 3.68 17.50
CA ARG A 165 1.23 2.47 17.85
C ARG A 165 0.82 2.58 19.31
N CYS A 166 -0.48 2.66 19.60
CA CYS A 166 -0.96 2.30 20.93
C CYS A 166 -0.65 0.81 21.08
N ARG A 167 0.45 0.50 21.77
CA ARG A 167 0.59 -0.78 22.45
C ARG A 167 -0.52 -0.77 23.50
N HIS A 168 -1.66 -1.38 23.20
CA HIS A 168 -2.47 -1.91 24.29
C HIS A 168 -1.60 -2.98 24.93
N ARG A 169 -1.08 -2.63 26.12
CA ARG A 169 -0.55 -3.59 27.08
C ARG A 169 -1.69 -4.49 27.53
#